data_AF-A0A3D1ZBI1-F1
#
_entry.id   AF-A0A3D1ZBI1-F1
#
_cell.length_a   1.000
_cell.length_b   1.000
_cell.length_c   1.000
_cell.angle_alpha   90.00
_cell.angle_beta   90.00
_cell.angle_gamma   90.00
#
_symmetry.space_group_name_H-M   'P 1'
#
loop_
_entity.id
_entity.type
_entity.pdbx_description
1 polymer ?
#
loop_
_entity_poly.entity_id
_entity_poly.type
_entity_poly.pdbx_seq_one_letter_code
_entity_poly.pdbx_strand_id
1 'polypeptide(L)'
;MEASLRGRLYLMYADNDYRFRSAESQQIQPQLDSSFSNMSIWSTFIEPYVEFHYNVDTDWGRWALMSQWHYFAGVNWDKITEGSYGTPEGWRVSNGVQVEYDLANFEQFKPALYSSLKRIDIGHDATSILQTNSYYEAGIGITWANVIDWDFIDTVGVGINFNYGSSLRGGSLLFYINPFNG
;
A
#
# COMPACT_ATOMS: atom_id res chain seq x y z
N MET A 1 -17.17 -9.02 14.13
CA MET A 1 -15.88 -8.30 14.25
C MET A 1 -14.81 -9.35 14.35
N GLU A 2 -13.85 -9.31 13.43
CA GLU A 2 -12.73 -10.23 13.36
C GLU A 2 -11.45 -9.46 13.67
N ALA A 3 -10.55 -10.08 14.41
CA ALA A 3 -9.22 -9.56 14.68
C ALA A 3 -8.20 -10.65 14.32
N SER A 4 -7.16 -10.29 13.58
CA SER A 4 -6.08 -11.22 13.25
C SER A 4 -4.71 -10.59 13.52
N LEU A 5 -3.80 -11.40 14.06
CA LEU A 5 -2.39 -11.08 14.21
C LEU A 5 -1.62 -11.89 13.16
N ARG A 6 -0.83 -11.19 12.35
CA ARG A 6 -0.06 -11.79 11.26
C ARG A 6 1.33 -11.19 11.22
N GLY A 7 2.23 -11.84 10.48
CA GLY A 7 3.61 -11.37 10.31
C GLY A 7 4.07 -11.63 8.89
N ARG A 8 4.84 -10.68 8.34
CA ARG A 8 5.46 -10.80 7.02
C ARG A 8 6.97 -10.67 7.13
N LEU A 9 7.67 -11.34 6.23
CA LEU A 9 9.11 -11.23 6.06
C LEU A 9 9.37 -10.80 4.62
N TYR A 10 10.16 -9.75 4.46
CA TYR A 10 10.53 -9.19 3.17
C TYR A 10 12.02 -9.33 2.95
N LEU A 11 12.38 -9.76 1.74
CA LEU A 11 13.72 -9.61 1.20
C LEU A 11 13.60 -8.68 -0.01
N MET A 12 14.26 -7.54 0.05
CA MET A 12 14.25 -6.53 -1.01
C MET A 12 15.66 -6.38 -1.58
N TYR A 13 15.73 -6.18 -2.89
CA TYR A 13 16.92 -5.78 -3.60
C TYR A 13 16.62 -4.49 -4.34
N ALA A 14 17.39 -3.44 -4.08
CA ALA A 14 17.32 -2.19 -4.82
C ALA A 14 18.64 -1.95 -5.53
N ASP A 15 18.54 -1.61 -6.82
CA ASP A 15 19.66 -1.38 -7.71
C ASP A 15 19.41 -0.09 -8.49
N ASN A 16 20.41 0.76 -8.56
CA ASN A 16 20.35 1.99 -9.33
C ASN A 16 21.67 2.25 -10.04
N ASP A 17 21.61 2.52 -11.35
CA ASP A 17 22.69 3.06 -12.17
C ASP A 17 22.27 4.44 -12.69
N TYR A 18 23.08 5.45 -12.39
CA TYR A 18 22.88 6.83 -12.80
C TYR A 18 24.15 7.42 -13.43
N ARG A 19 23.99 7.98 -14.63
CA ARG A 19 25.07 8.63 -15.37
C ARG A 19 24.95 10.15 -15.27
N PHE A 20 25.91 10.77 -14.60
CA PHE A 20 26.05 12.23 -14.49
C PHE A 20 26.56 12.85 -15.81
N ARG A 21 25.63 13.30 -16.67
CA ARG A 21 25.94 13.77 -18.04
C ARG A 21 26.13 15.28 -18.17
N SER A 22 25.54 16.09 -17.30
CA SER A 22 25.67 17.55 -17.37
C SER A 22 26.82 18.04 -16.50
N ALA A 23 27.39 19.20 -16.85
CA ALA A 23 28.48 19.80 -16.07
C ALA A 23 28.07 20.08 -14.61
N GLU A 24 26.80 20.42 -14.38
CA GLU A 24 26.23 20.64 -13.04
C GLU A 24 26.11 19.32 -12.27
N SER A 25 25.62 18.24 -12.92
CA SER A 25 25.47 16.92 -12.28
C SER A 25 26.83 16.32 -11.88
N GLN A 26 27.87 16.56 -12.68
CA GLN A 26 29.23 16.08 -12.40
C GLN A 26 29.86 16.74 -11.18
N GLN A 27 29.45 17.97 -10.83
CA GLN A 27 29.94 18.66 -9.63
C GLN A 27 29.45 18.00 -8.33
N ILE A 28 28.23 17.47 -8.35
CA ILE A 28 27.60 16.79 -7.19
C ILE A 28 27.83 15.27 -7.20
N GLN A 29 28.34 14.71 -8.31
CA GLN A 29 28.60 13.28 -8.44
C GLN A 29 29.38 12.70 -7.24
N PRO A 30 30.51 13.29 -6.77
CA PRO A 30 31.29 12.69 -5.68
C PRO A 30 30.52 12.55 -4.35
N GLN A 31 29.42 13.28 -4.18
CA GLN A 31 28.59 13.26 -2.96
C GLN A 31 27.43 12.26 -3.06
N LEU A 32 27.01 11.91 -4.28
CA LEU A 32 25.85 11.08 -4.54
C LEU A 32 26.23 9.67 -5.00
N ASP A 33 27.38 9.53 -5.65
CA ASP A 33 27.88 8.27 -6.18
C ASP A 33 28.17 7.28 -5.04
N SER A 34 27.75 6.02 -5.22
CA SER A 34 27.83 4.95 -4.22
C SER A 34 27.11 5.21 -2.88
N SER A 35 26.42 6.34 -2.72
CA SER A 35 25.59 6.66 -1.56
C SER A 35 24.11 6.68 -1.94
N PHE A 36 23.71 7.56 -2.86
CA PHE A 36 22.32 7.69 -3.33
C PHE A 36 22.11 7.26 -4.79
N SER A 37 23.20 6.98 -5.51
CA SER A 37 23.21 6.57 -6.92
C SER A 37 24.30 5.56 -7.18
N ASN A 38 24.21 4.77 -8.25
CA ASN A 38 25.20 3.71 -8.57
C ASN A 38 25.41 2.75 -7.39
N MET A 39 24.32 2.29 -6.80
CA MET A 39 24.33 1.45 -5.61
C MET A 39 23.47 0.21 -5.83
N SER A 40 23.84 -0.86 -5.13
CA SER A 40 23.01 -2.03 -4.92
C SER A 40 22.90 -2.29 -3.43
N ILE A 41 21.71 -2.64 -2.97
CA ILE A 41 21.45 -2.90 -1.55
C ILE A 41 20.46 -4.04 -1.40
N TRP A 42 20.82 -5.00 -0.57
CA TRP A 42 19.89 -5.98 -0.04
C TRP A 42 19.34 -5.50 1.29
N SER A 43 18.05 -5.73 1.52
CA SER A 43 17.40 -5.36 2.77
C SER A 43 16.47 -6.48 3.22
N THR A 44 16.49 -6.79 4.52
CA THR A 44 15.54 -7.73 5.11
C THR A 44 14.74 -7.04 6.19
N PHE A 45 13.42 -7.21 6.16
CA PHE A 45 12.50 -6.58 7.12
C PHE A 45 11.49 -7.59 7.62
N ILE A 46 11.14 -7.47 8.89
CA ILE A 46 9.97 -8.11 9.47
C ILE A 46 8.86 -7.08 9.63
N GLU A 47 7.62 -7.50 9.41
CA GLU A 47 6.44 -6.66 9.59
C GLU A 47 5.34 -7.43 10.34
N PRO A 48 5.35 -7.44 11.68
CA PRO A 48 4.16 -7.81 12.44
C PRO A 48 3.04 -6.80 12.21
N TYR A 49 1.82 -7.29 12.10
CA TYR A 49 0.66 -6.43 12.00
C TYR A 49 -0.60 -7.05 12.61
N VAL A 50 -1.46 -6.17 13.10
CA VAL A 50 -2.79 -6.51 13.60
C VAL A 50 -3.83 -5.86 12.70
N GLU A 51 -4.88 -6.61 12.38
CA GLU A 51 -5.98 -6.15 11.56
C GLU A 51 -7.30 -6.41 12.28
N PHE A 52 -8.18 -5.41 12.25
CA PHE A 52 -9.54 -5.46 12.75
C PHE A 52 -10.50 -5.18 11.60
N HIS A 53 -11.39 -6.12 11.31
CA HIS A 53 -12.43 -5.98 10.30
C HIS A 53 -13.82 -6.16 10.91
N TYR A 54 -14.74 -5.27 10.56
CA TYR A 54 -16.14 -5.35 10.92
C TYR A 54 -16.99 -5.18 9.67
N ASN A 55 -17.52 -6.29 9.16
CA ASN A 55 -18.36 -6.35 7.98
C ASN A 55 -19.83 -6.41 8.39
N VAL A 56 -20.68 -5.70 7.64
CA VAL A 56 -22.13 -5.71 7.80
C VAL A 56 -22.78 -5.82 6.44
N ASP A 57 -23.57 -6.88 6.27
CA ASP A 57 -24.43 -7.08 5.11
C ASP A 57 -25.78 -6.40 5.35
N THR A 58 -26.31 -5.77 4.31
CA THR A 58 -27.58 -5.03 4.33
C THR A 58 -28.38 -5.33 3.07
N ASP A 59 -29.65 -4.94 3.03
CA ASP A 59 -30.50 -5.18 1.87
C ASP A 59 -30.07 -4.40 0.60
N TRP A 60 -29.27 -3.35 0.77
CA TRP A 60 -28.79 -2.49 -0.32
C TRP A 60 -27.32 -2.74 -0.71
N GLY A 61 -26.65 -3.68 -0.04
CA GLY A 61 -25.24 -3.98 -0.26
C GLY A 61 -24.50 -4.25 1.05
N ARG A 62 -23.22 -3.90 1.09
CA ARG A 62 -22.31 -4.23 2.21
C ARG A 62 -21.47 -3.03 2.61
N TRP A 63 -21.15 -2.93 3.89
CA TRP A 63 -20.13 -2.00 4.36
C TRP A 63 -19.21 -2.64 5.38
N ALA A 64 -17.99 -2.11 5.45
CA ALA A 64 -16.96 -2.59 6.35
C ALA A 64 -16.21 -1.43 7.01
N LEU A 65 -15.86 -1.61 8.29
CA LEU A 65 -14.84 -0.83 8.96
C LEU A 65 -13.57 -1.65 9.07
N MET A 66 -12.45 -1.01 8.76
CA MET A 66 -11.12 -1.61 8.86
C MET A 66 -10.21 -0.76 9.73
N SER A 67 -9.38 -1.43 10.55
CA SER A 67 -8.26 -0.83 11.23
C SER A 67 -7.05 -1.75 11.13
N GLN A 68 -5.96 -1.29 10.55
CA GLN A 68 -4.74 -2.06 10.31
C GLN A 68 -3.55 -1.35 10.94
N TRP A 69 -2.79 -2.08 11.75
CA TRP A 69 -1.69 -1.56 12.54
C TRP A 69 -0.44 -2.34 12.19
N HIS A 70 0.46 -1.70 11.46
CA HIS A 70 1.68 -2.27 10.95
C HIS A 70 2.88 -1.66 11.68
N TYR A 71 3.81 -2.50 12.07
CA TYR A 71 5.15 -2.09 12.50
C TYR A 71 6.16 -2.85 11.65
N PHE A 72 7.18 -2.17 11.13
CA PHE A 72 8.24 -2.81 10.36
C PHE A 72 9.60 -2.40 10.92
N ALA A 73 10.52 -3.36 10.92
CA ALA A 73 11.92 -3.15 11.29
C ALA A 73 12.81 -4.06 10.43
N GLY A 74 13.97 -3.56 10.03
CA GLY A 74 14.84 -4.29 9.13
C GLY A 74 16.31 -3.93 9.23
N VAL A 75 17.08 -4.62 8.42
CA VAL A 75 18.53 -4.47 8.30
C VAL A 75 18.93 -4.48 6.82
N ASN A 76 19.96 -3.71 6.50
CA ASN A 76 20.53 -3.63 5.17
C ASN A 76 21.84 -4.43 5.12
N TRP A 77 22.03 -5.21 4.05
CA TRP A 77 23.11 -6.18 3.86
C TRP A 77 23.93 -5.82 2.61
N ASP A 78 24.68 -4.71 2.60
CA ASP A 78 25.72 -4.58 1.57
C ASP A 78 26.87 -3.62 1.93
N LYS A 79 27.97 -3.77 1.19
CA LYS A 79 29.21 -2.99 1.25
C LYS A 79 29.02 -1.60 0.64
N ILE A 80 28.31 -0.75 1.36
CA ILE A 80 28.41 0.69 1.14
C ILE A 80 29.60 1.17 1.97
N THR A 81 30.49 1.94 1.35
CA THR A 81 31.61 2.59 2.03
C THR A 81 31.06 3.38 3.22
N GLU A 82 31.40 2.91 4.43
CA GLU A 82 31.10 3.48 5.75
C GLU A 82 29.97 4.54 5.84
N GLY A 83 28.78 4.10 6.29
CA GLY A 83 28.13 4.82 7.40
C GLY A 83 26.81 5.58 7.22
N SER A 84 25.95 5.36 6.21
CA SER A 84 24.75 6.24 6.10
C SER A 84 23.37 5.63 5.82
N TYR A 85 23.19 4.31 5.80
CA TYR A 85 21.83 3.73 5.75
C TYR A 85 21.57 2.91 7.01
N GLY A 86 20.88 3.53 7.96
CA GLY A 86 20.47 2.93 9.23
C GLY A 86 19.56 1.72 9.07
N THR A 87 19.19 1.10 10.19
CA THR A 87 18.19 0.02 10.23
C THR A 87 16.81 0.61 9.93
N PRO A 88 16.19 0.27 8.80
CA PRO A 88 14.91 0.85 8.44
C PRO A 88 13.84 0.43 9.45
N GLU A 89 13.15 1.41 10.02
CA GLU A 89 12.12 1.22 11.03
C GLU A 89 10.93 2.16 10.76
N GLY A 90 9.73 1.66 11.04
CA GLY A 90 8.57 2.52 11.09
C GLY A 90 7.28 1.79 11.38
N TRP A 91 6.22 2.58 11.37
CA TRP A 91 4.87 2.07 11.61
C TRP A 91 3.87 2.79 10.74
N ARG A 92 2.74 2.11 10.51
CA ARG A 92 1.60 2.64 9.78
C ARG A 92 0.31 2.17 10.43
N VAL A 93 -0.58 3.10 10.73
CA VAL A 93 -1.94 2.81 11.16
C VAL A 93 -2.89 3.28 10.07
N SER A 94 -3.71 2.37 9.55
CA SER A 94 -4.75 2.68 8.58
C SER A 94 -6.11 2.46 9.21
N ASN A 95 -6.98 3.46 9.15
CA ASN A 95 -8.38 3.35 9.55
C ASN A 95 -9.23 3.70 8.35
N GLY A 96 -10.22 2.88 8.05
CA GLY A 96 -11.02 3.09 6.85
C GLY A 96 -12.41 2.53 6.92
N VAL A 97 -13.22 3.02 5.98
CA VAL A 97 -14.54 2.51 5.66
C VAL A 97 -14.54 2.06 4.19
N GLN A 98 -15.21 0.95 3.94
CA GLN A 98 -15.50 0.43 2.61
C GLN A 98 -17.00 0.24 2.49
N VAL A 99 -17.54 0.54 1.31
CA VAL A 99 -18.94 0.35 0.99
C VAL A 99 -19.04 -0.24 -0.41
N GLU A 100 -19.81 -1.30 -0.55
CA GLU A 100 -20.23 -1.88 -1.82
C GLU A 100 -21.75 -1.74 -1.90
N TYR A 101 -22.23 -0.92 -2.83
CA TYR A 101 -23.66 -0.68 -3.03
C TYR A 101 -24.15 -1.48 -4.24
N ASP A 102 -25.14 -2.35 -4.04
CA ASP A 102 -25.69 -3.19 -5.10
C ASP A 102 -26.37 -2.32 -6.17
N LEU A 103 -25.84 -2.33 -7.39
CA LEU A 103 -26.45 -1.59 -8.50
C LEU A 103 -27.61 -2.38 -9.11
N ALA A 104 -27.47 -3.71 -9.17
CA ALA A 104 -28.49 -4.63 -9.61
C ALA A 104 -28.18 -6.04 -9.08
N ASN A 105 -29.21 -6.87 -9.00
CA ASN A 105 -29.10 -8.26 -8.55
C ASN A 105 -29.62 -9.19 -9.66
N PHE A 106 -28.73 -9.60 -10.58
CA PHE A 106 -29.05 -10.63 -11.57
C PHE A 106 -28.60 -12.01 -11.05
N GLU A 107 -29.22 -13.07 -11.55
CA GLU A 107 -28.88 -14.45 -11.13
C GLU A 107 -27.42 -14.81 -11.43
N GLN A 108 -26.89 -14.33 -12.56
CA GLN A 108 -25.57 -14.72 -13.08
C GLN A 108 -24.46 -13.69 -12.81
N PHE A 109 -24.81 -12.45 -12.48
CA PHE A 109 -23.82 -11.42 -12.16
C PHE A 109 -24.42 -10.34 -11.27
N LYS A 110 -23.63 -9.81 -10.35
CA LYS A 110 -24.09 -8.75 -9.43
C LYS A 110 -23.14 -7.56 -9.51
N PRO A 111 -23.48 -6.51 -10.29
CA PRO A 111 -22.68 -5.31 -10.35
C PRO A 111 -22.92 -4.46 -9.08
N ALA A 112 -21.86 -3.90 -8.53
CA ALA A 112 -21.93 -3.01 -7.39
C ALA A 112 -20.99 -1.82 -7.52
N LEU A 113 -21.36 -0.70 -6.89
CA LEU A 113 -20.52 0.47 -6.75
C LEU A 113 -19.65 0.27 -5.50
N TYR A 114 -18.35 0.14 -5.71
CA TYR A 114 -17.36 0.10 -4.65
C TYR A 114 -16.88 1.51 -4.33
N SER A 115 -16.81 1.84 -3.04
CA SER A 115 -16.20 3.06 -2.54
C SER A 115 -15.44 2.78 -1.26
N SER A 116 -14.35 3.52 -1.05
CA SER A 116 -13.56 3.41 0.17
C SER A 116 -12.94 4.74 0.56
N LEU A 117 -12.84 4.97 1.86
CA LEU A 117 -12.11 6.11 2.40
C LEU A 117 -11.22 5.60 3.54
N LYS A 118 -9.95 5.97 3.51
CA LYS A 118 -8.99 5.61 4.55
C LYS A 118 -8.20 6.83 4.98
N ARG A 119 -7.94 6.91 6.27
CA ARG A 119 -6.87 7.73 6.84
C ARG A 119 -5.71 6.83 7.19
N ILE A 120 -4.51 7.27 6.86
CA ILE A 120 -3.28 6.55 7.10
C ILE A 120 -2.34 7.46 7.87
N ASP A 121 -2.00 7.08 9.09
CA ASP A 121 -1.00 7.73 9.91
C ASP A 121 0.30 6.91 9.84
N ILE A 122 1.44 7.58 9.73
CA ILE A 122 2.76 6.99 9.55
C ILE A 122 3.78 7.63 10.50
N GLY A 123 4.80 6.86 10.88
CA GLY A 123 5.85 7.33 11.77
C GLY A 123 7.24 6.83 11.38
N HIS A 124 8.25 7.46 11.99
CA HIS A 124 9.68 7.12 11.81
C HIS A 124 10.15 7.33 10.37
N ASP A 125 10.92 6.40 9.79
CA ASP A 125 11.56 6.59 8.48
C ASP A 125 10.55 6.86 7.37
N ALA A 126 9.34 6.28 7.46
CA ALA A 126 8.26 6.48 6.51
C ALA A 126 7.86 7.97 6.37
N THR A 127 7.96 8.75 7.44
CA THR A 127 7.60 10.18 7.43
C THR A 127 8.55 11.04 6.61
N SER A 128 9.84 10.71 6.63
CA SER A 128 10.86 11.43 5.87
C SER A 128 10.72 11.19 4.37
N ILE A 129 10.38 9.96 3.99
CA ILE A 129 10.16 9.54 2.60
C ILE A 129 8.85 10.12 2.06
N LEU A 130 7.76 10.01 2.82
CA LEU A 130 6.42 10.44 2.39
C LEU A 130 6.14 11.93 2.64
N GLN A 131 7.07 12.63 3.29
CA GLN A 131 7.00 14.05 3.65
C GLN A 131 5.70 14.43 4.36
N THR A 132 5.16 13.52 5.17
CA THR A 132 3.96 13.73 5.98
C THR A 132 3.91 12.74 7.12
N ASN A 133 3.11 13.03 8.14
CA ASN A 133 2.78 12.09 9.22
C ASN A 133 1.43 11.42 8.99
N SER A 134 0.63 11.91 8.04
CA SER A 134 -0.66 11.35 7.72
C SER A 134 -1.12 11.71 6.32
N TYR A 135 -1.87 10.83 5.68
CA TYR A 135 -2.51 11.09 4.40
C TYR A 135 -3.84 10.33 4.29
N TYR A 136 -4.62 10.68 3.28
CA TYR A 136 -5.92 10.08 3.00
C TYR A 136 -5.90 9.38 1.65
N GLU A 137 -6.57 8.24 1.60
CA GLU A 137 -6.84 7.47 0.39
C GLU A 137 -8.35 7.40 0.17
N ALA A 138 -8.79 7.72 -1.03
CA ALA A 138 -10.19 7.61 -1.45
C ALA A 138 -10.29 6.80 -2.74
N GLY A 139 -11.05 5.72 -2.71
CA GLY A 139 -11.26 4.82 -3.83
C GLY A 139 -12.71 4.83 -4.29
N ILE A 140 -12.91 4.75 -5.60
CA ILE A 140 -14.23 4.49 -6.20
C ILE A 140 -14.05 3.55 -7.39
N GLY A 141 -15.00 2.64 -7.59
CA GLY A 141 -14.96 1.69 -8.70
C GLY A 141 -16.24 0.91 -8.86
N ILE A 142 -16.27 0.06 -9.87
CA ILE A 142 -17.36 -0.89 -10.09
C ILE A 142 -16.79 -2.29 -9.88
N THR A 143 -17.54 -3.09 -9.14
CA THR A 143 -17.26 -4.51 -8.91
C THR A 143 -18.36 -5.35 -9.55
N TRP A 144 -18.01 -6.58 -9.88
CA TRP A 144 -18.92 -7.59 -10.41
C TRP A 144 -18.62 -8.91 -9.73
N ALA A 145 -19.61 -9.46 -9.02
CA ALA A 145 -19.54 -10.80 -8.46
C ALA A 145 -20.05 -11.85 -9.46
N ASN A 146 -19.53 -13.09 -9.34
CA ASN A 146 -19.92 -14.28 -10.10
C ASN A 146 -19.65 -14.20 -11.62
N VAL A 147 -18.77 -13.29 -12.07
CA VAL A 147 -18.44 -13.16 -13.50
C VAL A 147 -17.53 -14.30 -13.99
N ILE A 148 -16.78 -14.91 -13.07
CA ILE A 148 -15.81 -15.97 -13.36
C ILE A 148 -16.12 -17.13 -12.43
N ASP A 149 -16.28 -18.33 -12.99
CA ASP A 149 -16.62 -19.56 -12.25
C ASP A 149 -15.35 -20.23 -11.68
N TRP A 150 -14.55 -19.47 -10.95
CA TRP A 150 -13.32 -19.95 -10.30
C TRP A 150 -13.49 -19.90 -8.79
N ASP A 151 -13.29 -21.03 -8.12
CA ASP A 151 -13.48 -21.21 -6.66
C ASP A 151 -12.70 -20.25 -5.76
N PHE A 152 -11.75 -19.49 -6.30
CA PHE A 152 -10.88 -18.56 -5.56
C PHE A 152 -11.09 -17.08 -5.95
N ILE A 153 -11.94 -16.79 -6.93
CA ILE A 153 -12.28 -15.42 -7.34
C ILE A 153 -13.81 -15.28 -7.34
N ASP A 154 -14.33 -14.62 -6.32
CA ASP A 154 -15.76 -14.34 -6.18
C ASP A 154 -16.14 -13.03 -6.88
N THR A 155 -15.29 -12.00 -6.75
CA THR A 155 -15.57 -10.65 -7.21
C THR A 155 -14.37 -10.03 -7.91
N VAL A 156 -14.60 -9.43 -9.07
CA VAL A 156 -13.61 -8.62 -9.79
C VAL A 156 -14.08 -7.19 -9.91
N GLY A 157 -13.17 -6.24 -10.12
CA GLY A 157 -13.57 -4.85 -10.33
C GLY A 157 -12.48 -3.97 -10.90
N VAL A 158 -12.90 -2.79 -11.34
CA VAL A 158 -12.00 -1.72 -11.79
C VAL A 158 -12.38 -0.41 -11.12
N GLY A 159 -11.39 0.41 -10.83
CA GLY A 159 -11.63 1.69 -10.21
C GLY A 159 -10.44 2.63 -10.25
N ILE A 160 -10.57 3.69 -9.48
CA ILE A 160 -9.56 4.71 -9.31
C ILE A 160 -9.35 4.96 -7.81
N ASN A 161 -8.10 5.14 -7.41
CA ASN A 161 -7.71 5.59 -6.08
C ASN A 161 -7.16 7.01 -6.17
N PHE A 162 -7.42 7.81 -5.16
CA PHE A 162 -6.86 9.13 -4.97
C PHE A 162 -6.10 9.19 -3.66
N ASN A 163 -4.86 9.67 -3.72
CA ASN A 163 -4.01 9.93 -2.57
C ASN A 163 -3.93 11.43 -2.33
N TYR A 164 -4.20 11.87 -1.11
CA TYR A 164 -4.14 13.28 -0.73
C TYR A 164 -3.42 13.47 0.61
N GLY A 165 -2.48 14.41 0.68
CA GLY A 165 -1.82 14.80 1.94
C GLY A 165 -0.36 14.34 2.12
N SER A 166 0.22 13.59 1.18
CA SER A 166 1.65 13.15 1.19
C SER A 166 2.43 13.66 -0.03
N SER A 167 3.70 13.30 -0.18
CA SER A 167 4.44 13.46 -1.45
C SER A 167 3.89 12.55 -2.57
N LEU A 168 3.20 11.46 -2.23
CA LEU A 168 2.53 10.52 -3.15
C LEU A 168 1.15 11.00 -3.61
N ARG A 169 0.87 12.31 -3.58
CA ARG A 169 -0.40 12.85 -4.08
C ARG A 169 -0.60 12.48 -5.55
N GLY A 170 -1.75 11.91 -5.88
CA GLY A 170 -2.04 11.50 -7.24
C GLY A 170 -3.20 10.52 -7.35
N GLY A 171 -3.50 10.15 -8.60
CA GLY A 171 -4.48 9.14 -8.94
C GLY A 171 -3.81 7.85 -9.41
N SER A 172 -4.43 6.70 -9.11
CA SER A 172 -3.99 5.40 -9.64
C SER A 172 -5.20 4.59 -10.12
N LEU A 173 -4.96 3.70 -11.08
CA LEU A 173 -5.95 2.70 -11.49
C LEU A 173 -5.92 1.54 -10.49
N LEU A 174 -7.09 1.07 -10.09
CA LEU A 174 -7.28 -0.07 -9.20
C LEU A 174 -7.91 -1.22 -9.97
N PHE A 175 -7.38 -2.41 -9.75
CA PHE A 175 -7.99 -3.68 -10.13
C PHE A 175 -8.32 -4.42 -8.85
N TYR A 176 -9.60 -4.70 -8.64
CA TYR A 176 -10.07 -5.40 -7.45
C TYR A 176 -10.21 -6.89 -7.74
N ILE A 177 -9.74 -7.69 -6.78
CA ILE A 177 -10.01 -9.12 -6.68
C ILE A 177 -10.46 -9.35 -5.24
N ASN A 178 -11.66 -9.87 -5.05
CA ASN A 178 -12.28 -10.17 -3.76
C ASN A 178 -12.15 -9.05 -2.72
N PRO A 179 -12.60 -7.81 -3.01
CA PRO A 179 -12.37 -6.65 -2.14
C PRO A 179 -13.03 -6.74 -0.75
N PHE A 180 -13.88 -7.75 -0.52
CA PHE A 180 -14.63 -7.98 0.71
C PHE A 180 -14.47 -9.39 1.30
N ASN A 181 -13.51 -10.20 0.82
CA ASN A 181 -13.27 -11.52 1.42
C ASN A 181 -12.47 -11.42 2.72
N GLY A 182 -13.12 -11.85 3.81
CA GLY A 182 -12.52 -12.35 5.04
C GLY A 182 -13.07 -13.75 5.27
#